data_AF-A0A9D6HUK5-F1
#
_entry.id   AF-A0A9D6HUK5-F1
#
_cell.length_a   1.000
_cell.length_b   1.000
_cell.length_c   1.000
_cell.angle_alpha   90.00
_cell.angle_beta   90.00
_cell.angle_gamma   90.00
#
_symmetry.space_group_name_H-M   'P 1'
#
loop_
_entity.id
_entity.type
_entity.pdbx_description
1 polymer ?
#
loop_
_entity_poly.entity_id
_entity_poly.type
_entity_poly.pdbx_seq_one_letter_code
_entity_poly.pdbx_strand_id
1 'polypeptide(L)' 'MADLQEIGRLSKTDTTDIVFSVVKNDKSSIPKVDIREFVRSPKYEGFTKSGLRFAAELLPEFIDICKKLDDATESK' A
#
# COMPACT_ATOMS: atom_id res chain seq x y z
N MET A 1 -18.84 -7.23 1.16
CA MET A 1 -17.61 -7.26 2.01
C MET A 1 -16.64 -6.29 1.37
N ALA A 2 -15.76 -5.60 2.09
CA ALA A 2 -14.81 -4.71 1.43
C ALA A 2 -13.87 -5.56 0.57
N ASP A 3 -13.90 -5.39 -0.75
CA ASP A 3 -13.08 -6.15 -1.69
C ASP A 3 -11.68 -5.53 -1.73
N LEU A 4 -10.68 -6.31 -1.33
CA LEU A 4 -9.28 -5.90 -1.31
C LEU A 4 -8.60 -6.40 -2.58
N GLN A 5 -8.40 -5.51 -3.53
CA GLN A 5 -7.72 -5.81 -4.77
C GLN A 5 -6.24 -5.47 -4.64
N GLU A 6 -5.37 -6.48 -4.55
CA GLU A 6 -3.92 -6.28 -4.60
C GLU A 6 -3.49 -5.83 -6.00
N ILE A 7 -2.66 -4.78 -6.06
CA ILE A 7 -2.09 -4.23 -7.30
C ILE A 7 -0.63 -4.65 -7.44
N GLY A 8 0.11 -4.73 -6.34
CA GLY A 8 1.50 -5.15 -6.33
C GLY A 8 2.08 -5.22 -4.92
N ARG A 9 3.32 -5.66 -4.83
CA ARG A 9 4.06 -5.78 -3.56
C ARG A 9 5.54 -5.49 -3.76
N LEU A 10 6.18 -5.00 -2.71
CA LEU A 10 7.62 -4.77 -2.62
C LEU A 10 8.18 -5.54 -1.44
N SER A 11 9.22 -6.35 -1.67
CA SER A 11 9.87 -7.08 -0.57
C SER A 11 10.73 -6.13 0.25
N LYS A 12 10.41 -6.03 1.54
CA LYS A 12 11.12 -5.19 2.52
C LYS A 12 12.20 -6.00 3.23
N THR A 13 11.89 -7.26 3.56
CA THR A 13 12.84 -8.26 4.09
C THR A 13 12.48 -9.64 3.53
N ASP A 14 13.26 -10.66 3.87
CA ASP A 14 12.98 -12.06 3.47
C ASP A 14 11.63 -12.59 3.98
N THR A 15 11.04 -11.94 4.98
CA THR A 15 9.80 -12.38 5.64
C THR A 15 8.71 -11.32 5.65
N THR A 16 8.95 -10.14 5.04
CA THR A 16 7.99 -9.05 5.04
C THR A 16 7.93 -8.35 3.69
N ASP A 17 6.71 -8.09 3.23
CA ASP A 17 6.43 -7.31 2.03
C ASP A 17 5.61 -6.07 2.40
N ILE A 18 5.78 -5.00 1.62
CA ILE A 18 4.83 -3.89 1.56
C ILE A 18 3.88 -4.18 0.41
N VAL A 19 2.60 -4.37 0.71
CA VAL A 19 1.55 -4.68 -0.26
C VAL A 19 0.76 -3.42 -0.57
N PHE A 20 0.55 -3.16 -1.86
CA PHE A 20 -0.21 -2.04 -2.38
C PHE A 20 -1.54 -2.56 -2.93
N SER A 21 -2.64 -2.06 -2.40
CA SER A 21 -3.97 -2.57 -2.72
C SER A 21 -5.01 -1.46 -2.78
N VAL A 22 -6.13 -1.75 -3.44
CA VAL A 22 -7.30 -0.88 -3.52
C VAL A 22 -8.46 -1.58 -2.82
N VAL A 23 -9.05 -0.91 -1.84
CA VAL A 23 -10.26 -1.34 -1.16
C VAL A 23 -11.46 -0.72 -1.86
N LYS A 24 -12.33 -1.55 -2.44
CA LYS A 24 -13.62 -1.14 -3.00
C LYS A 24 -14.73 -1.57 -2.04
N ASN A 25 -15.65 -0.65 -1.73
CA ASN A 25 -16.85 -0.97 -0.98
C ASN A 25 -18.04 -1.03 -1.94
N ASP A 26 -18.84 -2.10 -1.86
CA ASP A 26 -20.04 -2.32 -2.68
C ASP A 26 -21.09 -1.20 -2.57
N LYS A 27 -21.02 -0.38 -1.50
CA LYS A 27 -21.99 0.67 -1.18
C LYS A 27 -21.36 2.07 -1.29
N SER A 28 -21.32 2.60 -2.52
CA SER A 28 -21.22 4.04 -2.82
C SER A 28 -20.05 4.83 -2.20
N SER A 29 -18.99 4.17 -1.73
CA SER A 29 -17.86 4.85 -1.12
C SER A 29 -16.73 5.01 -2.12
N ILE A 30 -16.08 6.17 -2.09
CA ILE A 30 -14.85 6.44 -2.83
C ILE A 30 -13.85 5.30 -2.52
N PRO A 31 -13.24 4.67 -3.55
CA PRO A 31 -12.22 3.64 -3.34
C PRO A 31 -11.11 4.15 -2.41
N LYS A 32 -10.53 3.25 -1.63
CA LYS A 32 -9.42 3.60 -0.73
C LYS A 32 -8.16 2.89 -1.17
N VAL A 33 -7.05 3.61 -1.16
CA VAL A 33 -5.72 3.02 -1.31
C VAL A 33 -5.31 2.48 0.06
N ASP A 34 -4.81 1.24 0.10
CA ASP A 34 -4.29 0.58 1.30
C ASP A 34 -2.88 0.05 1.00
N ILE A 35 -1.90 0.64 1.66
CA ILE A 35 -0.48 0.28 1.57
C ILE A 35 -0.09 -0.26 2.94
N ARG A 36 0.23 -1.54 3.04
CA ARG A 36 0.36 -2.21 4.34
C ARG A 36 1.42 -3.28 4.33
N GLU A 37 2.09 -3.45 5.46
CA GLU A 37 3.05 -4.53 5.65
C GLU A 37 2.34 -5.87 5.80
N PHE A 38 2.83 -6.88 5.09
CA PHE A 38 2.37 -8.26 5.12
C PHE A 38 3.54 -9.15 5.51
N VAL A 39 3.36 -9.94 6.56
CA VAL A 39 4.38 -10.88 7.03
C VAL A 39 4.12 -12.24 6.40
N ARG A 40 5.19 -12.89 5.92
CA ARG A 40 5.23 -14.28 5.45
C ARG A 40 6.24 -15.03 6.28
N SER A 41 5.82 -15.48 7.46
CA SER A 41 6.67 -16.31 8.31
C SER A 41 5.96 -17.62 8.64
N PRO A 42 6.70 -18.70 8.95
CA PRO A 42 6.08 -19.96 9.36
C PRO A 42 5.19 -19.84 10.61
N LYS A 43 5.41 -18.81 11.45
CA LYS A 43 4.66 -18.58 12.69
C LYS A 43 3.43 -17.68 12.51
N TYR A 44 3.45 -16.82 11.49
CA TYR A 44 2.41 -15.83 11.22
C TYR A 44 2.48 -15.41 9.75
N GLU A 45 1.32 -15.50 9.10
CA GLU A 45 1.12 -15.00 7.74
C GLU A 45 -0.10 -14.07 7.74
N GLY A 46 0.11 -12.81 7.35
CA GLY A 46 -0.97 -11.84 7.34
C GLY A 46 -0.55 -10.37 7.37
N PHE A 47 -1.55 -9.52 7.21
CA PHE A 47 -1.41 -8.07 7.28
C PHE A 47 -1.19 -7.59 8.71
N THR A 48 -0.16 -6.75 8.90
CA THR A 48 0.09 -6.12 10.20
C THR A 48 -0.78 -4.86 10.39
N LYS A 49 -0.65 -4.20 11.55
CA LYS A 49 -1.22 -2.88 11.78
C LYS A 49 -0.38 -1.75 11.16
N SER A 50 0.82 -2.05 10.67
CA SER A 50 1.74 -1.11 10.04
C SER A 50 1.31 -0.87 8.60
N GLY A 51 0.71 0.28 8.35
CA GLY A 51 0.27 0.66 7.02
C GLY A 51 -0.48 2.00 7.03
N LEU A 52 -0.83 2.43 5.83
CA LEU A 52 -1.55 3.65 5.57
C LEU A 52 -2.76 3.31 4.70
N ARG A 53 -3.91 3.92 5.03
CA ARG A 53 -5.12 3.86 4.21
C ARG A 53 -5.69 5.25 4.01
N PHE A 54 -5.94 5.62 2.76
CA PHE A 54 -6.46 6.94 2.42
C PHE A 54 -7.42 6.88 1.21
N ALA A 55 -8.17 7.95 0.97
CA ALA A 55 -9.09 8.03 -0.16
C ALA A 55 -8.32 8.10 -1.49
N ALA A 56 -8.78 7.38 -2.52
CA ALA A 56 -8.10 7.35 -3.81
C ALA A 56 -7.95 8.73 -4.48
N GLU A 57 -8.74 9.72 -4.08
CA GLU A 57 -8.62 11.12 -4.53
C GLU A 57 -7.27 11.75 -4.20
N LEU A 58 -6.61 11.33 -3.11
CA LEU A 58 -5.27 11.83 -2.73
C LEU A 58 -4.14 11.08 -3.43
N LEU A 59 -4.44 10.03 -4.22
CA LEU A 59 -3.43 9.21 -4.89
C LEU A 59 -2.57 10.01 -5.89
N PRO A 60 -3.12 10.92 -6.71
CA PRO A 60 -2.29 11.73 -7.62
C PRO A 60 -1.26 12.59 -6.87
N GLU A 61 -1.65 13.21 -5.76
CA GLU A 61 -0.75 14.00 -4.91
C GLU A 61 0.31 13.11 -4.24
N PHE A 62 -0.10 11.94 -3.72
CA PHE A 62 0.83 10.95 -3.17
C PHE A 62 1.89 10.52 -4.19
N ILE A 63 1.50 10.25 -5.44
CA ILE A 63 2.43 9.90 -6.51
C ILE A 63 3.38 11.05 -6.84
N ASP A 64 2.89 12.29 -6.88
CA ASP A 64 3.74 13.46 -7.12
C ASP A 64 4.81 13.62 -6.03
N ILE A 65 4.44 13.42 -4.76
CA ILE A 65 5.38 13.41 -3.64
C ILE A 65 6.39 12.26 -3.77
N CYS A 66 5.96 11.06 -4.16
CA CYS A 66 6.87 9.94 -4.40
C CYS A 66 7.90 10.24 -5.50
N LYS A 67 7.49 10.90 -6.60
CA LYS A 67 8.42 11.31 -7.66
C LYS A 67 9.44 12.33 -7.17
N LYS A 68 9.01 13.33 -6.39
CA LYS A 68 9.93 14.30 -5.77
C LYS A 68 10.91 13.63 -4.80
N LEU A 69 10.47 12.59 -4.08
CA LEU A 69 11.34 11.79 -3.23
C LEU A 69 12.37 11.02 -4.06
N ASP A 70 11.96 10.44 -5.19
CA ASP A 70 12.84 9.74 -6.13
C ASP A 70 13.98 10.68 -6.60
N ASP A 71 13.62 11.85 -7.13
CA ASP A 71 14.56 12.89 -7.57
C ASP A 71 15.54 13.32 -6.46
N ALA A 72 15.05 13.45 -5.22
CA ALA A 72 15.86 13.82 -4.07
C ALA A 72 16.84 12.71 -3.65
N THR A 73 16.47 11.44 -3.84
CA THR A 73 17.33 10.29 -3.54
C THR A 73 18.37 10.02 -4.63
N GLU A 74 18.09 10.42 -5.87
CA GLU A 74 19.01 10.30 -7.01
C GLU A 74 20.07 11.41 -7.08
N SER A 75 19.99 12.44 -6.22
CA SER A 75 21.02 13.49 -6.12
C SER A 75 22.30 12.94 -5.47
N LYS A 76 23.12 12.30 -6.29
CA LYS A 76 24.52 11.95 -6.06
C LYS A 76 25.44 12.91 -6.80
#